data_AF-A0A4Q2LIG8-F1
#
_entry.id   AF-A0A4Q2LIG8-F1
#
_cell.length_a   1.000
_cell.length_b   1.000
_cell.length_c   1.000
_cell.angle_alpha   90.00
_cell.angle_beta   90.00
_cell.angle_gamma   90.00
#
_symmetry.space_group_name_H-M   'P 1'
#
loop_
_entity.id
_entity.type
_entity.pdbx_description
1 polymer ?
#
loop_
_entity_poly.entity_id
_entity_poly.type
_entity_poly.pdbx_seq_one_letter_code
_entity_poly.pdbx_strand_id
1 'polypeptide(L)'
;MSIIRQQILILNIADPNLESQTVAWALYDGAKAENEPQMTTGDSDVPPYPNVLAAMRDGWNVLQVPALPHYFSGHEHESNHLPYEYVLERKVVIDE
;
A
#
# COMPACT_ATOMS: atom_id res chain seq x y z
N MET A 1 7.64 17.51 22.73
CA MET A 1 6.16 17.33 22.84
C MET A 1 5.78 16.22 21.87
N SER A 2 4.95 15.24 22.24
CA SER A 2 4.64 14.12 21.33
C SER A 2 3.54 14.51 20.35
N ILE A 3 3.81 14.41 19.05
CA ILE A 3 2.82 14.62 17.99
C ILE A 3 2.55 13.31 17.26
N ILE A 4 1.37 13.18 16.64
CA ILE A 4 1.02 12.00 15.85
C ILE A 4 1.07 12.38 14.38
N ARG A 5 1.77 11.58 13.59
CA ARG A 5 1.86 11.71 12.13
C ARG A 5 1.35 10.45 11.44
N GLN A 6 1.02 10.58 10.16
CA GLN A 6 0.40 9.52 9.38
C GLN A 6 1.38 8.91 8.39
N GLN A 7 1.27 7.60 8.20
CA GLN A 7 1.89 6.85 7.11
C GLN A 7 0.79 6.20 6.28
N ILE A 8 0.94 6.24 4.96
CA ILE A 8 0.05 5.59 3.99
C ILE A 8 0.83 4.53 3.24
N LEU A 9 0.33 3.30 3.28
CA LEU A 9 0.85 2.17 2.53
C LEU A 9 -0.18 1.73 1.52
N ILE A 10 0.22 1.69 0.26
CA ILE A 10 -0.58 1.16 -0.85
C ILE A 10 0.03 -0.17 -1.24
N LEU A 11 -0.79 -1.23 -1.26
CA LEU A 11 -0.40 -2.55 -1.70
C LEU A 11 -1.34 -3.02 -2.82
N ASN A 12 -0.78 -3.32 -3.99
CA ASN A 12 -1.47 -4.11 -4.99
C ASN A 12 -1.07 -5.58 -4.80
N ILE A 13 -2.06 -6.45 -4.67
CA ILE A 13 -1.86 -7.89 -4.49
C ILE A 13 -2.34 -8.68 -5.71
N ALA A 14 -1.83 -9.90 -5.89
CA ALA A 14 -2.10 -10.70 -7.10
C ALA A 14 -3.58 -11.08 -7.30
N ASP A 15 -4.33 -11.28 -6.21
CA ASP A 15 -5.76 -11.57 -6.21
C ASP A 15 -6.43 -10.94 -4.96
N PRO A 16 -7.77 -10.84 -4.87
CA PRO A 16 -8.42 -10.08 -3.80
C PRO A 16 -8.32 -10.72 -2.40
N ASN A 17 -7.67 -11.88 -2.22
CA ASN A 17 -7.40 -12.45 -0.91
C ASN A 17 -6.34 -11.63 -0.15
N LEU A 18 -6.62 -11.23 1.10
CA LEU A 18 -5.68 -10.47 1.94
C LEU A 18 -4.33 -11.17 2.20
N GLU A 19 -4.25 -12.49 1.99
CA GLU A 19 -3.02 -13.28 2.08
C GLU A 19 -2.25 -13.37 0.76
N SER A 20 -2.84 -12.92 -0.35
CA SER A 20 -2.23 -12.91 -1.68
C SER A 20 -0.97 -12.05 -1.71
N GLN A 21 0.00 -12.49 -2.52
CA GLN A 21 1.29 -11.84 -2.67
C GLN A 21 1.16 -10.39 -3.16
N THR A 22 1.90 -9.48 -2.52
CA THR A 22 2.12 -8.10 -3.01
C THR A 22 2.94 -8.11 -4.30
N VAL A 23 2.44 -7.42 -5.32
CA VAL A 23 3.08 -7.31 -6.64
C VAL A 23 3.55 -5.88 -6.96
N ALA A 24 2.94 -4.88 -6.34
CA ALA A 24 3.37 -3.49 -6.42
C ALA A 24 3.01 -2.77 -5.11
N TRP A 25 3.74 -1.70 -4.79
CA TRP A 25 3.53 -0.97 -3.55
C TRP A 25 3.98 0.50 -3.66
N ALA A 26 3.40 1.33 -2.80
CA ALA A 26 3.86 2.69 -2.54
C ALA A 26 3.78 2.95 -1.03
N LEU A 27 4.75 3.70 -0.48
CA LEU A 27 4.78 4.10 0.92
C LEU A 27 5.01 5.60 1.00
N TYR A 28 4.04 6.31 1.57
CA TYR A 28 4.15 7.72 1.91
C TYR A 28 4.25 7.85 3.41
N ASP A 29 5.39 8.36 3.86
CA ASP A 29 5.69 8.51 5.27
C ASP A 29 5.68 9.99 5.64
N GLY A 30 4.56 10.45 6.20
CA GLY A 30 4.42 11.81 6.72
C GLY A 30 5.20 12.05 8.01
N ALA A 31 5.79 11.00 8.59
CA ALA A 31 6.65 11.08 9.75
C ALA A 31 8.12 11.40 9.42
N LYS A 32 8.54 11.23 8.16
CA LYS A 32 9.87 11.61 7.70
C LYS A 32 10.12 13.12 7.83
N ALA A 33 11.40 13.48 8.00
CA ALA A 33 11.82 14.88 7.93
C ALA A 33 11.63 15.42 6.50
N GLU A 34 11.39 16.74 6.36
CA GLU A 34 11.11 17.37 5.06
C GLU A 34 12.23 17.20 4.02
N ASN A 35 13.47 17.01 4.49
CA ASN A 35 14.65 16.81 3.66
C ASN A 35 14.93 15.33 3.33
N GLU A 36 14.17 14.39 3.90
CA GLU A 36 14.32 12.97 3.60
C GLU A 36 13.45 12.58 2.39
N PRO A 37 14.01 11.82 1.43
CA PRO A 37 13.23 11.39 0.27
C PRO A 37 12.15 10.38 0.67
N GLN A 38 10.98 10.54 0.04
CA GLN A 38 9.95 9.52 0.03
C GLN A 38 10.39 8.33 -0.80
N MET A 39 9.77 7.18 -0.57
CA MET A 39 10.06 5.98 -1.35
C MET A 39 9.71 6.24 -2.82
N THR A 40 10.62 5.87 -3.72
CA THR A 40 10.41 5.92 -5.17
C THR A 40 10.49 4.52 -5.77
N THR A 41 9.96 4.38 -6.99
CA THR A 41 10.07 3.14 -7.76
C THR A 41 11.53 2.75 -7.93
N GLY A 42 11.86 1.50 -7.64
CA GLY A 42 13.22 0.95 -7.78
C GLY A 42 14.10 1.09 -6.54
N ASP A 43 13.63 1.71 -5.46
CA ASP A 43 14.37 1.74 -4.18
C ASP A 43 14.50 0.34 -3.54
N SER A 44 13.61 -0.59 -3.89
CA SER A 44 13.61 -1.97 -3.42
C SER A 44 12.96 -2.90 -4.43
N ASP A 45 13.47 -4.13 -4.55
CA ASP A 45 12.84 -5.23 -5.28
C ASP A 45 11.92 -6.09 -4.38
N VAL A 46 11.89 -5.79 -3.07
CA VAL A 46 11.12 -6.53 -2.06
C VAL A 46 10.06 -5.59 -1.46
N PRO A 47 8.78 -6.02 -1.39
CA PRO A 47 7.73 -5.22 -0.78
C PRO A 47 7.93 -5.11 0.75
N PRO A 48 7.49 -4.01 1.39
CA PRO A 48 7.54 -3.86 2.85
C PRO A 48 6.81 -4.98 3.61
N TYR A 49 5.73 -5.50 3.01
CA TYR A 49 5.00 -6.66 3.51
C TYR A 49 4.64 -7.61 2.36
N PRO A 50 4.69 -8.94 2.60
CA PRO A 50 4.39 -9.93 1.57
C PRO A 50 2.92 -9.96 1.15
N ASN A 51 2.01 -9.50 2.03
CA ASN A 51 0.58 -9.40 1.79
C ASN A 51 -0.07 -8.40 2.75
N VAL A 52 -1.35 -8.09 2.53
CA VAL A 52 -2.10 -7.13 3.34
C VAL A 52 -2.27 -7.62 4.78
N LEU A 53 -2.52 -8.92 4.98
CA LEU A 53 -2.69 -9.50 6.31
C LEU A 53 -1.42 -9.35 7.18
N ALA A 54 -0.23 -9.47 6.58
CA ALA A 54 1.03 -9.25 7.28
C ALA A 54 1.18 -7.79 7.72
N ALA A 55 0.80 -6.82 6.88
CA ALA A 55 0.79 -5.41 7.27
C ALA A 55 -0.20 -5.15 8.42
N MET A 56 -1.40 -5.75 8.37
CA MET A 56 -2.40 -5.63 9.44
C MET A 56 -1.89 -6.16 10.78
N ARG A 57 -1.17 -7.29 10.78
CA ARG A 57 -0.54 -7.84 11.99
C ARG A 57 0.51 -6.91 12.59
N ASP A 58 1.13 -6.06 11.78
CA ASP A 58 2.12 -5.06 12.19
C ASP A 58 1.49 -3.69 12.54
N GLY A 59 0.16 -3.65 12.72
CA GLY A 59 -0.56 -2.48 13.21
C GLY A 59 -1.03 -1.50 12.12
N TRP A 60 -0.95 -1.90 10.84
CA TRP A 60 -1.60 -1.14 9.77
C TRP A 60 -3.12 -1.36 9.76
N ASN A 61 -3.88 -0.30 9.53
CA ASN A 61 -5.33 -0.31 9.47
C ASN A 61 -5.78 -0.14 8.03
N VAL A 62 -6.69 -0.98 7.55
CA VAL A 62 -7.22 -0.89 6.18
C VAL A 62 -8.18 0.30 6.07
N LEU A 63 -7.86 1.24 5.18
CA LEU A 63 -8.73 2.38 4.82
C LEU A 63 -9.63 2.07 3.63
N GLN A 64 -9.10 1.34 2.64
CA GLN A 64 -9.78 1.01 1.40
C GLN A 64 -9.52 -0.44 1.00
N VAL A 65 -10.59 -1.11 0.58
CA VAL A 65 -10.54 -2.42 -0.09
C VAL A 65 -10.82 -2.23 -1.59
N PRO A 66 -10.25 -3.05 -2.48
CA PRO A 66 -10.42 -2.89 -3.91
C PRO A 66 -11.85 -3.24 -4.35
N ALA A 67 -12.35 -2.49 -5.34
CA ALA A 67 -13.48 -2.96 -6.13
C ALA A 67 -13.02 -4.11 -7.03
N LEU A 68 -13.88 -5.13 -7.20
CA LEU A 68 -13.60 -6.20 -8.14
C LEU A 68 -13.64 -5.66 -9.58
N PRO A 69 -12.62 -5.96 -10.40
CA PRO A 69 -12.60 -5.52 -11.79
C PRO A 69 -13.75 -6.18 -12.56
N HIS A 70 -14.38 -5.39 -13.44
CA HIS A 70 -15.34 -5.89 -14.40
C HIS A 70 -14.62 -6.13 -15.73
N TYR A 71 -14.65 -7.37 -16.20
CA TYR A 71 -14.07 -7.74 -17.49
C TYR A 71 -15.17 -7.80 -18.54
N PHE A 72 -15.18 -6.79 -19.43
CA PHE A 72 -16.12 -6.74 -20.56
C PHE A 72 -15.58 -7.56 -21.72
N SER A 73 -16.44 -8.38 -22.32
CA SER A 73 -16.06 -9.15 -23.52
C SER A 73 -15.75 -8.20 -24.69
N GLY A 74 -14.69 -8.50 -25.44
CA GLY A 74 -14.16 -7.67 -26.52
C GLY A 74 -13.09 -6.65 -26.09
N HIS A 75 -12.86 -6.50 -24.78
CA HIS A 75 -11.89 -5.56 -24.19
C HIS A 75 -10.72 -6.29 -23.50
N GLU A 76 -10.50 -7.57 -23.81
CA GLU A 76 -9.53 -8.42 -23.11
C GLU A 76 -8.08 -7.95 -23.28
N HIS A 77 -7.79 -7.17 -24.32
CA HIS A 77 -6.45 -6.70 -24.66
C HIS A 77 -6.22 -5.22 -24.34
N GLU A 78 -7.17 -4.56 -23.68
CA GLU A 78 -6.99 -3.18 -23.25
C GLU A 78 -6.17 -3.10 -21.97
N SER A 79 -5.23 -2.15 -21.92
CA SER A 79 -4.47 -1.86 -20.72
C SER A 79 -5.35 -1.11 -19.72
N ASN A 80 -5.41 -1.59 -18.48
CA ASN A 80 -6.03 -0.90 -17.37
C ASN A 80 -5.07 -0.79 -16.18
N HIS A 81 -5.48 -0.05 -15.16
CA HIS A 81 -4.75 0.07 -13.90
C HIS A 81 -4.62 -1.30 -13.23
N LEU A 82 -3.55 -1.46 -12.47
CA LEU A 82 -3.31 -2.67 -11.70
C LEU A 82 -4.46 -2.85 -10.68
N PRO A 83 -5.15 -4.01 -10.67
CA PRO A 83 -6.28 -4.24 -9.78
C PRO A 83 -5.81 -4.50 -8.34
N TYR A 84 -6.79 -4.75 -7.48
CA TYR A 84 -6.58 -5.21 -6.10
C TYR A 84 -5.70 -4.29 -5.24
N GLU A 85 -5.90 -2.99 -5.39
CA GLU A 85 -5.27 -1.96 -4.58
C GLU A 85 -5.92 -1.86 -3.19
N TYR A 86 -5.12 -2.07 -2.16
CA TYR A 86 -5.46 -1.81 -0.77
C TYR A 86 -4.72 -0.58 -0.27
N VAL A 87 -5.44 0.31 0.41
CA VAL A 87 -4.86 1.48 1.07
C VAL A 87 -4.91 1.24 2.57
N LEU A 88 -3.77 1.36 3.23
CA LEU A 88 -3.62 1.19 4.66
C LEU A 88 -3.04 2.45 5.31
N GLU A 89 -3.43 2.69 6.55
CA GLU A 89 -2.85 3.73 7.40
C GLU A 89 -2.17 3.17 8.63
N ARG A 90 -1.10 3.84 9.04
CA ARG A 90 -0.53 3.70 10.37
C ARG A 90 -0.29 5.09 10.96
N LYS A 91 -0.67 5.26 12.23
CA LYS A 91 -0.37 6.45 13.02
C LYS A 91 0.90 6.20 13.81
N VAL A 92 1.87 7.11 13.73
CA VAL A 92 3.14 7.01 14.44
C VAL A 92 3.30 8.22 15.35
N VAL A 93 3.82 7.98 16.56
CA VAL A 93 4.14 9.04 17.53
C VAL A 93 5.56 9.53 17.26
N ILE A 94 5.74 10.84 17.18
CA ILE A 94 7.06 11.48 17.08
C ILE A 94 7.25 12.38 18.29
N ASP A 95 8.43 12.26 18.89
CA ASP A 95 8.90 13.18 19.91
C ASP A 95 9.61 14.38 19.25
N GLU A 96 9.08 15.58 19.47
CA GLU A 96 9.77 16.86 19.20
C GLU A 96 10.60 17.33 20.40
#